data_AF-A0A3A5L4H4-F1
#
_entry.id   AF-A0A3A5L4H4-F1
#
_cell.length_a   1.000
_cell.length_b   1.000
_cell.length_c   1.000
_cell.angle_alpha   90.00
_cell.angle_beta   90.00
_cell.angle_gamma   90.00
#
_symmetry.space_group_name_H-M   'P 1'
#
loop_
_entity.id
_entity.type
_entity.pdbx_description
1 polymer ?
#
loop_
_entity_poly.entity_id
_entity_poly.type
_entity_poly.pdbx_seq_one_letter_code
_entity_poly.pdbx_strand_id
1 'polypeptide(L)'
;MIKEYLESQLATRRQELQAAETAMQVARQKVVDAEDYLAVQETRWRELQGRVQELEAVKAQVDASPEERPKRRRPATTGRGMSEAWRSILAMMKDLRPNGAGYDDIVEFGRHNNVELNKTNLRRHMSLYVEKGYVDRVTDGTFVLTPKGERVALPPQPLQQETSFARPSRELDEEIPF
;
A
#
# COMPACT_ATOMS: atom_id res chain seq x y z
N MET A 1 -53.14 67.29 -13.40
CA MET A 1 -52.86 66.28 -14.45
C MET A 1 -51.41 66.25 -14.93
N ILE A 2 -50.89 67.18 -15.74
CA ILE A 2 -49.49 67.07 -16.26
C ILE A 2 -48.43 67.15 -15.15
N LYS A 3 -48.63 68.05 -14.16
CA LYS A 3 -47.68 68.24 -13.05
C LYS A 3 -47.59 67.01 -12.14
N GLU A 4 -48.72 66.43 -11.75
CA GLU A 4 -48.78 65.22 -10.91
C GLU A 4 -48.18 64.00 -11.61
N TYR A 5 -48.36 63.89 -12.94
CA TYR A 5 -47.74 62.85 -13.75
C TYR A 5 -46.21 62.95 -13.76
N LEU A 6 -45.67 64.16 -13.92
CA LEU A 6 -44.23 64.41 -13.88
C LEU A 6 -43.63 64.18 -12.48
N GLU A 7 -44.35 64.57 -11.42
CA GLU A 7 -43.95 64.32 -10.04
C GLU A 7 -43.92 62.81 -9.72
N SER A 8 -44.91 62.06 -10.20
CA SER A 8 -44.93 60.60 -10.10
C SER A 8 -43.76 59.95 -10.84
N GLN A 9 -43.47 60.37 -12.08
CA GLN A 9 -42.32 59.86 -12.81
C GLN A 9 -40.99 60.15 -12.11
N LEU A 10 -40.82 61.36 -11.56
CA LEU A 10 -39.61 61.73 -10.81
C LEU A 10 -39.46 60.90 -9.53
N ALA A 11 -40.55 60.61 -8.82
CA ALA A 11 -40.54 59.75 -7.65
C ALA A 11 -40.10 58.33 -8.01
N THR A 12 -40.64 57.74 -9.08
CA THR A 12 -40.23 56.42 -9.58
C THR A 12 -38.75 56.41 -9.97
N ARG A 13 -38.27 57.42 -10.71
CA ARG A 13 -36.84 57.52 -11.08
C ARG A 13 -35.92 57.62 -9.87
N ARG A 14 -36.31 58.37 -8.82
CA ARG A 14 -35.54 58.45 -7.58
C ARG A 14 -35.48 57.10 -6.87
N GLN A 15 -36.59 56.37 -6.83
CA GLN A 15 -36.64 55.04 -6.23
C GLN A 15 -35.79 54.03 -7.02
N GLU A 16 -35.83 54.08 -8.36
CA GLU A 16 -34.96 53.27 -9.22
C GLU A 16 -33.47 53.57 -8.98
N LEU A 17 -33.10 54.85 -8.86
CA LEU A 17 -31.72 55.25 -8.58
C LEU A 17 -31.26 54.75 -7.20
N GLN A 18 -32.09 54.89 -6.16
CA GLN A 18 -31.77 54.36 -4.84
C GLN A 18 -31.61 52.84 -4.83
N ALA A 19 -32.48 52.12 -5.56
CA ALA A 19 -32.36 50.67 -5.73
C ALA A 19 -31.07 50.28 -6.48
N ALA A 20 -30.70 51.05 -7.52
CA ALA A 20 -29.46 50.83 -8.25
C ALA A 20 -28.22 51.11 -7.40
N GLU A 21 -28.22 52.19 -6.61
CA GLU A 21 -27.12 52.54 -5.70
C GLU A 21 -26.90 51.47 -4.63
N THR A 22 -27.98 51.00 -4.00
CA THR A 22 -27.91 49.91 -3.01
C THR A 22 -27.44 48.60 -3.64
N ALA A 23 -27.91 48.26 -4.84
CA ALA A 23 -27.41 47.09 -5.57
C ALA A 23 -25.92 47.21 -5.91
N MET A 24 -25.45 48.42 -6.27
CA MET A 24 -24.04 48.67 -6.54
C MET A 24 -23.18 48.58 -5.27
N GLN A 25 -23.67 49.06 -4.13
CA GLN A 25 -22.99 48.92 -2.84
C GLN A 25 -22.86 47.44 -2.44
N VAL A 26 -23.94 46.65 -2.60
CA VAL A 26 -23.91 45.22 -2.34
C VAL A 26 -22.93 44.50 -3.29
N ALA A 27 -22.91 44.87 -4.57
CA ALA A 27 -21.97 44.30 -5.53
C ALA A 27 -20.51 44.63 -5.15
N ARG A 28 -20.23 45.86 -4.74
CA ARG A 28 -18.90 46.26 -4.26
C ARG A 28 -18.48 45.47 -3.03
N GLN A 29 -19.38 45.29 -2.06
CA GLN A 29 -19.06 44.51 -0.87
C GLN A 29 -18.70 43.06 -1.22
N LYS A 30 -19.45 42.44 -2.15
CA LYS A 30 -19.13 41.07 -2.62
C LYS A 30 -17.77 40.97 -3.30
N VAL A 31 -17.32 42.03 -3.99
CA VAL A 31 -15.98 42.07 -4.60
C VAL A 31 -14.92 42.11 -3.50
N VAL A 32 -15.09 42.97 -2.50
CA VAL A 32 -14.17 43.05 -1.35
C VAL A 32 -14.08 41.72 -0.62
N ASP A 33 -15.22 41.09 -0.32
CA ASP A 33 -15.25 39.79 0.35
C ASP A 33 -14.55 38.69 -0.49
N ALA A 34 -14.68 38.76 -1.82
CA ALA A 34 -14.00 37.84 -2.73
C ALA A 34 -12.49 38.09 -2.81
N GLU A 35 -12.06 39.35 -2.78
CA GLU A 35 -10.63 39.73 -2.73
C GLU A 35 -9.98 39.25 -1.43
N ASP A 36 -10.65 39.44 -0.29
CA ASP A 36 -10.18 38.96 1.01
C ASP A 36 -10.06 37.42 1.03
N TYR A 37 -11.06 36.72 0.49
CA TYR A 37 -11.01 35.27 0.36
C TYR A 37 -9.82 34.82 -0.51
N LEU A 38 -9.59 35.51 -1.63
CA LEU A 38 -8.49 35.19 -2.54
C LEU A 38 -7.12 35.42 -1.88
N ALA A 39 -6.96 36.50 -1.11
CA ALA A 39 -5.74 36.77 -0.36
C ALA A 39 -5.42 35.66 0.67
N VAL A 40 -6.43 35.10 1.32
CA VAL A 40 -6.27 33.95 2.23
C VAL A 40 -5.88 32.68 1.47
N GLN A 41 -6.43 32.45 0.27
CA GLN A 41 -6.01 31.30 -0.54
C GLN A 41 -4.58 31.43 -1.05
N GLU A 42 -4.16 32.64 -1.46
CA GLU A 42 -2.79 32.89 -1.93
C GLU A 42 -1.76 32.66 -0.82
N THR A 43 -2.04 33.10 0.41
CA THR A 43 -1.15 32.83 1.55
C THR A 43 -1.03 31.34 1.83
N ARG A 44 -2.16 30.62 1.86
CA ARG A 44 -2.17 29.16 2.01
C ARG A 44 -1.43 28.43 0.88
N TRP A 45 -1.54 28.91 -0.35
CA TRP A 45 -0.81 28.35 -1.49
C TRP A 45 0.70 28.52 -1.33
N ARG A 46 1.16 29.71 -0.91
CA ARG A 46 2.57 29.96 -0.62
C ARG A 46 3.11 29.07 0.49
N GLU A 47 2.34 28.88 1.57
CA GLU A 47 2.72 27.97 2.66
C GLU A 47 2.86 26.51 2.18
N LEU A 48 1.90 26.04 1.37
CA LEU A 48 1.98 24.69 0.80
C LEU A 48 3.18 24.54 -0.14
N GLN A 49 3.45 25.55 -0.96
CA GLN A 49 4.62 25.55 -1.84
C GLN A 49 5.93 25.50 -1.04
N GLY A 50 6.02 26.23 0.09
CA GLY A 50 7.16 26.15 1.01
C GLY A 50 7.33 24.75 1.60
N ARG A 51 6.24 24.11 2.06
CA ARG A 51 6.28 22.73 2.57
C ARG A 51 6.70 21.72 1.51
N VAL A 52 6.26 21.90 0.27
CA VAL A 52 6.70 21.04 -0.84
C VAL A 52 8.19 21.18 -1.06
N GLN A 53 8.74 22.40 -1.08
CA GLN A 53 10.18 22.62 -1.20
C GLN A 53 10.96 22.02 -0.03
N GLU A 54 10.46 22.11 1.20
CA GLU A 54 11.06 21.46 2.37
C GLU A 54 11.07 19.94 2.23
N LEU A 55 9.95 19.34 1.81
CA LEU A 55 9.84 17.90 1.57
C LEU A 55 10.74 17.43 0.42
N GLU A 56 10.86 18.22 -0.64
CA GLU A 56 11.79 17.96 -1.74
C GLU A 56 13.24 18.03 -1.27
N ALA A 57 13.60 18.99 -0.42
CA ALA A 57 14.93 19.09 0.17
C ALA A 57 15.23 17.90 1.10
N VAL A 58 14.26 17.48 1.93
CA VAL A 58 14.38 16.28 2.77
C VAL A 58 14.50 15.03 1.91
N LYS A 59 13.69 14.90 0.86
CA LYS A 59 13.78 13.79 -0.09
C LYS A 59 15.15 13.76 -0.77
N ALA A 60 15.64 14.91 -1.22
CA ALA A 60 16.98 15.01 -1.81
C ALA A 60 18.07 14.64 -0.79
N GLN A 61 17.93 14.97 0.48
CA GLN A 61 18.86 14.50 1.53
C GLN A 61 18.77 13.00 1.77
N VAL A 62 17.57 12.40 1.72
CA VAL A 62 17.37 10.96 1.82
C VAL A 62 17.91 10.22 0.60
N ASP A 63 17.74 10.77 -0.60
CA ASP A 63 18.22 10.19 -1.86
C ASP A 63 19.75 10.39 -2.01
N ALA A 64 20.29 11.53 -1.57
CA ALA A 64 21.72 11.86 -1.61
C ALA A 64 22.50 11.34 -0.41
N SER A 65 21.82 10.90 0.65
CA SER A 65 22.39 9.98 1.62
C SER A 65 22.21 8.60 1.00
N PRO A 66 23.21 8.04 0.28
CA PRO A 66 23.16 6.62 0.02
C PRO A 66 23.16 6.00 1.41
N GLU A 67 22.00 5.51 1.84
CA GLU A 67 21.96 4.36 2.69
C GLU A 67 22.64 3.22 1.89
N GLU A 68 23.97 3.28 1.79
CA GLU A 68 24.80 2.26 2.41
C GLU A 68 24.39 2.17 3.88
N ARG A 69 23.13 1.74 4.13
CA ARG A 69 22.92 0.77 5.18
C ARG A 69 23.99 -0.25 4.85
N PRO A 70 24.96 -0.50 5.75
CA PRO A 70 25.67 -1.75 5.65
C PRO A 70 24.51 -2.74 5.64
N LYS A 71 24.23 -3.37 4.48
CA LYS A 71 23.44 -4.60 4.42
C LYS A 71 24.05 -5.36 5.56
N ARG A 72 23.36 -5.43 6.71
CA ARG A 72 23.93 -6.06 7.90
C ARG A 72 24.30 -7.41 7.34
N ARG A 73 25.59 -7.64 7.13
CA ARG A 73 26.11 -8.91 6.69
C ARG A 73 25.88 -9.73 7.93
N ARG A 74 24.63 -10.17 8.10
CA ARG A 74 24.28 -11.17 9.09
C ARG A 74 25.30 -12.25 8.80
N PRO A 75 26.10 -12.65 9.81
CA PRO A 75 27.13 -13.65 9.62
C PRO A 75 26.50 -14.75 8.78
N ALA A 76 27.14 -15.06 7.64
CA ALA A 76 26.62 -15.98 6.64
C ALA A 76 26.13 -17.22 7.39
N THR A 77 24.81 -17.27 7.62
CA THR A 77 24.24 -18.24 8.52
C THR A 77 24.27 -19.49 7.69
N THR A 78 25.24 -20.33 8.00
CA THR A 78 25.63 -21.54 7.32
C THR A 78 24.40 -22.27 6.79
N GLY A 79 24.18 -22.17 5.48
CA GLY A 79 23.74 -23.28 4.64
C GLY A 79 22.39 -23.95 4.88
N ARG A 80 21.44 -23.41 5.66
CA ARG A 80 20.06 -23.95 5.58
C ARG A 80 19.33 -23.25 4.44
N GLY A 81 19.41 -23.86 3.25
CA GLY A 81 18.67 -23.42 2.06
C GLY A 81 17.18 -23.23 2.34
N MET A 82 16.50 -22.48 1.48
CA MET A 82 15.05 -22.27 1.55
C MET A 82 14.34 -23.62 1.77
N SER A 83 13.46 -23.71 2.76
CA SER A 83 12.77 -24.97 3.08
C SER A 83 11.94 -25.41 1.89
N GLU A 84 11.81 -26.71 1.73
CA GLU A 84 11.11 -27.33 0.61
C GLU A 84 9.67 -26.83 0.46
N ALA A 85 8.95 -26.72 1.57
CA ALA A 85 7.59 -26.19 1.55
C ALA A 85 7.51 -24.75 0.98
N TRP A 86 8.51 -23.90 1.27
CA TRP A 86 8.55 -22.54 0.71
C TRP A 86 8.89 -22.55 -0.77
N ARG A 87 9.72 -23.49 -1.24
CA ARG A 87 10.00 -23.65 -2.67
C ARG A 87 8.76 -24.10 -3.44
N SER A 88 7.96 -24.99 -2.85
CA SER A 88 6.68 -25.44 -3.40
C SER A 88 5.65 -24.31 -3.44
N ILE A 89 5.54 -23.49 -2.37
CA ILE A 89 4.68 -22.30 -2.36
C ILE A 89 5.07 -21.33 -3.50
N LEU A 90 6.36 -21.09 -3.72
CA LEU A 90 6.81 -20.23 -4.83
C LEU A 90 6.50 -20.83 -6.20
N ALA A 91 6.57 -22.16 -6.35
CA ALA A 91 6.16 -22.82 -7.59
C ALA A 91 4.66 -22.69 -7.86
N MET A 92 3.82 -22.87 -6.84
CA MET A 92 2.38 -22.64 -6.99
C MET A 92 2.04 -21.17 -7.26
N MET A 93 2.81 -20.24 -6.72
CA MET A 93 2.68 -18.83 -7.07
C MET A 93 2.97 -18.59 -8.56
N LYS A 94 3.98 -19.27 -9.13
CA LYS A 94 4.27 -19.22 -10.57
C LYS A 94 3.13 -19.81 -11.41
N ASP A 95 2.64 -20.99 -11.03
CA ASP A 95 1.70 -21.76 -11.84
C ASP A 95 0.26 -21.20 -11.76
N LEU A 96 -0.17 -20.78 -10.57
CA LEU A 96 -1.56 -20.38 -10.30
C LEU A 96 -1.78 -18.86 -10.38
N ARG A 97 -0.73 -18.07 -10.16
CA ARG A 97 -0.79 -16.60 -10.03
C ARG A 97 0.43 -15.89 -10.64
N PRO A 98 0.70 -16.03 -11.95
CA PRO A 98 1.87 -15.42 -12.59
C PRO A 98 1.86 -13.87 -12.52
N ASN A 99 0.68 -13.26 -12.44
CA ASN A 99 0.52 -11.80 -12.37
C ASN A 99 0.62 -11.24 -10.95
N GLY A 100 0.83 -12.09 -9.95
CA GLY A 100 1.01 -11.72 -8.57
C GLY A 100 0.06 -12.44 -7.62
N ALA A 101 0.57 -12.80 -6.45
CA ALA A 101 -0.18 -13.39 -5.37
C ALA A 101 -0.25 -12.46 -4.16
N GLY A 102 -1.43 -12.39 -3.56
CA GLY A 102 -1.66 -11.71 -2.31
C GLY A 102 -1.25 -12.53 -1.10
N TYR A 103 -1.35 -11.93 0.09
CA TYR A 103 -1.12 -12.66 1.34
C TYR A 103 -2.09 -13.83 1.53
N ASP A 104 -3.36 -13.66 1.18
CA ASP A 104 -4.36 -14.71 1.37
C ASP A 104 -4.13 -15.88 0.39
N ASP A 105 -3.72 -15.61 -0.86
CA ASP A 105 -3.29 -16.65 -1.81
C ASP A 105 -2.11 -17.46 -1.25
N ILE A 106 -1.12 -16.80 -0.65
CA ILE A 106 0.05 -17.47 -0.08
C ILE A 106 -0.31 -18.32 1.15
N VAL A 107 -1.29 -17.89 1.95
CA VAL A 107 -1.82 -18.71 3.06
C VAL A 107 -2.52 -19.96 2.50
N GLU A 108 -3.29 -19.83 1.42
CA GLU A 108 -3.93 -20.96 0.74
C GLU A 108 -2.88 -21.95 0.22
N PHE A 109 -1.82 -21.46 -0.41
CA PHE A 109 -0.67 -22.27 -0.84
C PHE A 109 0.06 -22.96 0.32
N GLY A 110 0.14 -22.31 1.48
CA GLY A 110 0.66 -22.92 2.70
C GLY A 110 -0.16 -24.13 3.15
N ARG A 111 -1.49 -24.02 3.12
CA ARG A 111 -2.40 -25.13 3.47
C ARG A 111 -2.21 -26.34 2.54
N HIS A 112 -2.02 -26.10 1.24
CA HIS A 112 -1.74 -27.16 0.28
C HIS A 112 -0.42 -27.91 0.55
N ASN A 113 0.53 -27.28 1.24
CA ASN A 113 1.82 -27.88 1.59
C ASN A 113 1.92 -28.31 3.06
N ASN A 114 0.79 -28.42 3.76
CA ASN A 114 0.72 -28.75 5.19
C ASN A 114 1.58 -27.81 6.07
N VAL A 115 1.68 -26.54 5.67
CA VAL A 115 2.36 -25.50 6.45
C VAL A 115 1.33 -24.51 6.96
N GLU A 116 1.16 -24.49 8.28
CA GLU A 116 0.35 -23.48 8.95
C GLU A 116 1.09 -22.13 8.97
N LEU A 117 0.75 -21.28 8.01
CA LEU A 117 1.30 -19.93 7.92
C LEU A 117 0.47 -18.94 8.74
N ASN A 118 1.03 -18.48 9.85
CA ASN A 118 0.50 -17.32 10.58
C ASN A 118 0.78 -16.03 9.78
N LYS A 119 -0.20 -15.13 9.64
CA LYS A 119 -0.09 -13.85 8.92
C LYS A 119 1.13 -13.01 9.36
N THR A 120 1.48 -13.01 10.65
CA THR A 120 2.66 -12.29 11.17
C THR A 120 3.97 -12.90 10.68
N ASN A 121 4.06 -14.23 10.66
CA ASN A 121 5.24 -14.95 10.16
C ASN A 121 5.34 -14.81 8.63
N LEU A 122 4.21 -14.86 7.92
CA LEU A 122 4.15 -14.68 6.48
C LEU A 122 4.71 -13.31 6.07
N ARG A 123 4.27 -12.22 6.71
CA ARG A 123 4.82 -10.87 6.44
C ARG A 123 6.34 -10.84 6.60
N ARG A 124 6.86 -11.44 7.67
CA ARG A 124 8.31 -11.54 7.91
C ARG A 124 9.01 -12.33 6.81
N HIS A 125 8.46 -13.46 6.38
CA HIS A 125 9.03 -14.29 5.31
C HIS A 125 9.02 -13.57 3.96
N MET A 126 7.92 -12.89 3.61
CA MET A 126 7.83 -12.12 2.37
C MET A 126 8.83 -10.97 2.34
N SER A 127 8.98 -10.22 3.44
CA SER A 127 10.02 -9.19 3.53
C SER A 127 11.43 -9.76 3.34
N LEU A 128 11.72 -10.94 3.90
CA LEU A 128 13.01 -11.62 3.71
C LEU A 128 13.22 -12.10 2.27
N TYR A 129 12.17 -12.52 1.57
CA TYR A 129 12.26 -12.98 0.18
C TYR A 129 12.37 -11.82 -0.81
N VAL A 130 11.76 -10.68 -0.50
CA VAL A 130 12.01 -9.42 -1.19
C VAL A 130 13.45 -8.97 -1.00
N GLU A 131 13.96 -8.98 0.23
CA GLU A 131 15.37 -8.62 0.52
C GLU A 131 16.37 -9.56 -0.20
N LYS A 132 16.05 -10.85 -0.30
CA LYS A 132 16.88 -11.83 -1.01
C LYS A 132 16.70 -11.79 -2.54
N GLY A 133 15.74 -11.02 -3.04
CA GLY A 133 15.44 -10.86 -4.47
C GLY A 133 14.79 -12.09 -5.11
N TYR A 134 14.08 -12.91 -4.34
CA TYR A 134 13.28 -14.03 -4.88
C TYR A 134 11.89 -13.58 -5.34
N VAL A 135 11.38 -12.50 -4.76
CA VAL A 135 10.03 -11.99 -4.98
C VAL A 135 10.09 -10.47 -5.01
N ASP A 136 9.37 -9.83 -5.92
CA ASP A 136 9.20 -8.39 -5.97
C ASP A 136 7.80 -7.99 -5.50
N ARG A 137 7.71 -6.84 -4.84
CA ARG A 137 6.44 -6.27 -4.38
C ARG A 137 5.95 -5.25 -5.40
N VAL A 138 4.89 -5.59 -6.13
CA VAL A 138 4.35 -4.74 -7.21
C VAL A 138 3.38 -3.70 -6.66
N THR A 139 2.54 -4.09 -5.69
CA THR A 139 1.59 -3.21 -5.01
C THR A 139 1.49 -3.56 -3.53
N ASP A 140 0.72 -2.80 -2.74
CA ASP A 140 0.59 -3.03 -1.31
C ASP A 140 -0.09 -4.39 -1.01
N GLY A 141 0.75 -5.41 -0.83
CA GLY A 141 0.32 -6.78 -0.50
C GLY A 141 0.33 -7.76 -1.66
N THR A 142 0.74 -7.35 -2.86
CA THR A 142 0.87 -8.23 -4.04
C THR A 142 2.32 -8.50 -4.37
N PHE A 143 2.63 -9.78 -4.58
CA PHE A 143 3.97 -10.28 -4.75
C PHE A 143 4.11 -11.04 -6.07
N VAL A 144 5.13 -10.71 -6.85
CA VAL A 144 5.44 -11.36 -8.12
C VAL A 144 6.79 -12.06 -8.02
N LEU A 145 6.90 -13.25 -8.61
CA LEU A 145 8.13 -14.02 -8.57
C LEU A 145 9.18 -13.39 -9.50
N THR A 146 10.42 -13.27 -9.03
CA THR A 146 11.53 -12.79 -9.88
C THR A 146 12.16 -13.96 -10.64
N PRO A 147 12.96 -13.71 -11.69
CA PRO A 147 13.72 -14.76 -12.38
C PRO A 147 14.65 -15.57 -11.44
N LYS A 148 15.07 -14.97 -10.32
CA LYS A 148 15.86 -15.65 -9.29
C LYS A 148 14.98 -16.53 -8.40
N GLY A 149 13.77 -16.09 -8.06
CA GLY A 149 12.76 -16.89 -7.37
C GLY A 149 12.36 -18.12 -8.18
N GLU A 150 12.15 -17.94 -9.48
CA GLU A 150 11.80 -19.02 -10.40
C GLU A 150 12.83 -20.16 -10.43
N ARG A 151 14.12 -19.85 -10.33
CA ARG A 151 15.19 -20.86 -10.31
C ARG A 151 15.24 -21.66 -9.01
N VAL A 152 14.69 -21.11 -7.93
CA VAL A 152 14.69 -21.73 -6.59
C VAL A 152 13.36 -22.44 -6.30
N ALA A 153 12.30 -22.08 -7.01
CA ALA A 153 11.04 -22.81 -7.01
C ALA A 153 11.30 -24.25 -7.51
N LEU A 154 11.10 -25.23 -6.62
CA LEU A 154 11.04 -26.63 -7.01
C LEU A 154 9.59 -26.95 -7.40
N PRO A 155 9.36 -27.78 -8.43
CA PRO A 155 8.02 -28.23 -8.77
C PRO A 155 7.36 -28.84 -7.52
N PRO A 156 6.07 -28.59 -7.30
CA PRO A 156 5.37 -29.08 -6.11
C PRO A 156 5.53 -30.60 -6.06
N GLN A 157 6.03 -31.12 -4.94
CA GLN A 157 6.07 -32.58 -4.76
C GLN A 157 4.62 -33.09 -4.73
N PRO A 158 4.28 -34.15 -5.49
CA PRO A 158 3.01 -34.80 -5.33
C PRO A 158 2.91 -35.32 -3.89
N LEU A 159 1.77 -35.10 -3.25
CA LEU A 159 1.42 -35.61 -1.92
C LEU A 159 1.91 -37.06 -1.78
N GLN A 160 2.96 -37.27 -0.99
CA GLN A 160 3.27 -38.62 -0.54
C GLN A 160 2.11 -39.05 0.35
N GLN A 161 1.23 -39.88 -0.22
CA GLN A 161 0.25 -40.64 0.55
C GLN A 161 0.98 -41.29 1.71
N GLU A 162 0.39 -41.15 2.90
CA GLU A 162 0.80 -41.84 4.11
C GLU A 162 0.87 -43.35 3.84
N THR A 163 2.03 -43.86 3.44
CA THR A 163 2.34 -45.27 3.67
C THR A 163 2.54 -45.40 5.17
N SER A 164 1.46 -45.83 5.80
CA SER A 164 1.40 -46.34 7.16
C SER A 164 2.58 -47.28 7.39
N PHE A 165 3.61 -46.80 8.07
CA PHE A 165 4.54 -47.70 8.74
C PHE A 165 3.81 -48.24 9.97
N ALA A 166 3.13 -49.36 9.75
CA ALA A 166 2.68 -50.26 10.80
C ALA A 166 3.85 -50.45 11.78
N ARG A 167 3.71 -49.96 13.00
CA ARG A 167 4.51 -50.44 14.12
C ARG A 167 4.18 -51.93 14.25
N PRO A 168 5.15 -52.87 14.13
CA PRO A 168 4.94 -54.18 14.69
C PRO A 168 4.88 -53.98 16.21
N SER A 169 3.74 -54.35 16.79
CA SER A 169 3.56 -54.49 18.23
C SER A 169 4.71 -55.33 18.78
N ARG A 170 5.52 -54.72 19.65
CA ARG A 170 6.50 -55.44 20.46
C ARG A 170 5.74 -56.07 21.62
N GLU A 171 5.16 -57.23 21.37
CA GLU A 171 4.76 -58.17 22.43
C GLU A 171 6.06 -58.56 23.17
N LEU A 172 6.14 -58.11 24.41
CA LEU A 172 7.09 -58.59 25.40
C LEU A 172 6.41 -59.80 26.05
N ASP A 173 6.58 -60.97 25.46
CA ASP A 173 6.34 -62.22 26.16
C ASP A 173 7.65 -62.83 26.65
N GLU A 174 7.52 -63.36 27.84
CA GLU A 174 8.48 -63.96 28.74
C GLU A 174 9.25 -65.12 28.10
N GLU A 175 10.50 -65.29 28.53
CA GLU A 175 11.11 -66.56 28.97
C GLU A 175 12.64 -66.50 28.75
N ILE A 176 13.38 -66.35 29.85
CA ILE A 176 14.80 -66.67 29.92
C ILE A 176 14.90 -68.03 30.62
N PRO A 177 15.33 -69.11 29.93
CA PRO A 177 15.75 -70.33 30.59
C PRO A 177 17.28 -70.40 30.74
N PHE A 178 17.67 -71.14 31.77
CA PHE A 178 19.00 -71.63 32.19
C PHE A 178 19.80 -70.79 33.20
#